data_AF-U9W514-F1
#
_entry.id   AF-U9W514-F1
#
_cell.length_a   1.000
_cell.length_b   1.000
_cell.length_c   1.000
_cell.angle_alpha   90.00
_cell.angle_beta   90.00
_cell.angle_gamma   90.00
#
_symmetry.space_group_name_H-M   'P 1'
#
loop_
_entity.id
_entity.type
_entity.pdbx_description
1 polymer ?
#
loop_
_entity_poly.entity_id
_entity_poly.type
_entity_poly.pdbx_seq_one_letter_code
_entity_poly.pdbx_strand_id
1 'polypeptide(L)' 'MASLNDIEYRNPYQTRHSFCNLCREAGISSIQIANWVSNSATMIDRVYAKAIEKIEVPEL' A
#
# COMPACT_ATOMS: atom_id res chain seq x y z
N MET A 1 23.58 -3.52 13.55
CA MET A 1 22.46 -2.73 12.98
C MET A 1 22.18 -1.60 13.95
N ALA A 2 22.24 -0.35 13.50
CA ALA A 2 21.99 0.81 14.37
C ALA A 2 20.53 0.79 14.85
N SER A 3 20.33 0.69 16.17
CA SER A 3 19.04 0.83 16.82
C SER A 3 18.82 2.32 17.08
N LEU A 4 17.78 2.90 16.48
CA LEU A 4 17.31 4.24 16.87
C LEU A 4 16.54 4.06 18.17
N ASN A 5 17.09 4.57 19.27
CA ASN A 5 16.69 4.20 20.64
C ASN A 5 15.23 4.55 21.02
N ASP A 6 14.49 5.28 20.18
CA ASP A 6 13.09 5.66 20.41
C ASP A 6 12.17 5.37 19.21
N ILE A 7 12.65 4.63 18.20
CA ILE A 7 11.85 4.27 17.03
C ILE A 7 11.74 2.75 16.97
N GLU A 8 10.59 2.23 17.41
CA GLU A 8 10.27 0.83 17.23
C GLU A 8 10.19 0.50 15.74
N TYR A 9 10.99 -0.48 15.32
CA TYR A 9 10.90 -1.01 13.97
C TYR A 9 9.56 -1.72 13.82
N ARG A 10 8.68 -1.18 12.96
CA ARG A 10 7.38 -1.79 12.70
C ARG A 10 7.55 -3.15 12.04
N ASN A 11 6.62 -4.06 12.34
CA ASN A 11 6.62 -5.39 11.75
C ASN A 11 6.65 -5.27 10.21
N PRO A 12 7.54 -5.99 9.49
CA PRO A 12 7.60 -6.00 8.03
C PRO A 12 6.23 -6.23 7.34
N TYR A 13 5.33 -6.97 7.99
CA TYR A 13 3.96 -7.16 7.54
C TYR A 13 3.20 -5.83 7.39
N GLN A 14 3.30 -4.93 8.36
CA GLN A 14 2.65 -3.63 8.34
C GLN A 14 3.24 -2.71 7.25
N THR A 15 4.55 -2.82 7.01
CA THR A 15 5.21 -2.11 5.91
C THR A 15 4.65 -2.58 4.56
N ARG A 16 4.49 -3.90 4.36
CA ARG A 16 3.87 -4.46 3.14
C ARG A 16 2.45 -3.93 2.93
N HIS A 17 1.64 -3.88 3.99
CA HIS A 17 0.28 -3.35 3.95
C HIS A 17 0.25 -1.87 3.54
N SER A 18 1.12 -1.06 4.14
CA SER A 18 1.24 0.36 3.83
C SER A 18 1.64 0.58 2.38
N PHE A 19 2.62 -0.19 1.89
CA PHE A 19 3.05 -0.17 0.50
C PHE A 19 1.90 -0.51 -0.47
N CYS A 20 1.15 -1.58 -0.24
CA CYS A 20 0.02 -1.97 -1.08
C CYS A 20 -1.05 -0.87 -1.14
N ASN A 21 -1.37 -0.24 0.00
CA ASN A 21 -2.34 0.86 0.05
C ASN A 21 -1.88 2.06 -0.78
N LEU A 22 -0.61 2.49 -0.62
CA LEU A 22 -0.05 3.61 -1.39
C LEU A 22 -0.07 3.33 -2.90
N CYS A 23 0.23 2.09 -3.32
CA CYS A 23 0.13 1.71 -4.72
C CYS A 23 -1.29 1.84 -5.27
N ARG A 24 -2.30 1.50 -4.47
CA ARG A 24 -3.71 1.61 -4.86
C ARG A 24 -4.15 3.07 -4.97
N GLU A 25 -3.74 3.92 -4.04
CA GLU A 25 -3.97 5.37 -4.09
C GLU A 25 -3.32 6.00 -5.33
N ALA A 26 -2.14 5.50 -5.72
CA ALA A 26 -1.46 5.90 -6.95
C ALA A 26 -2.07 5.30 -8.24
N GLY A 27 -3.17 4.53 -8.14
CA GLY A 27 -3.84 3.92 -9.30
C GLY A 27 -3.10 2.74 -9.93
N ILE A 28 -2.14 2.14 -9.23
CA ILE A 28 -1.37 0.99 -9.74
C ILE A 28 -2.27 -0.26 -9.75
N SER A 29 -2.16 -1.04 -10.83
CA SER A 29 -2.96 -2.25 -11.02
C SER A 29 -2.59 -3.34 -10.00
N SER A 30 -3.59 -4.12 -9.57
CA SER A 30 -3.41 -5.20 -8.61
C SER A 30 -2.47 -6.31 -9.10
N ILE A 31 -2.42 -6.54 -10.42
CA ILE A 31 -1.48 -7.48 -11.05
C ILE A 31 -0.03 -7.02 -10.86
N GLN A 32 0.23 -5.72 -11.08
CA GLN A 32 1.56 -5.15 -10.92
C GLN A 32 2.02 -5.17 -9.46
N ILE A 33 1.13 -4.80 -8.53
CA ILE A 33 1.40 -4.87 -7.09
C ILE A 33 1.70 -6.32 -6.67
N ALA A 34 0.88 -7.27 -7.13
CA ALA A 34 1.04 -8.70 -6.85
C ALA A 34 2.41 -9.24 -7.26
N ASN A 35 2.92 -8.81 -8.42
CA ASN A 35 4.27 -9.18 -8.88
C ASN A 35 5.37 -8.64 -7.95
N TRP A 36 5.22 -7.41 -7.42
CA TRP A 36 6.22 -6.81 -6.53
C TRP A 36 6.26 -7.42 -5.14
N VAL A 37 5.11 -7.82 -4.60
CA VAL A 37 5.02 -8.39 -3.24
C VAL A 37 4.92 -9.91 -3.23
N SER A 38 5.11 -10.55 -4.39
CA SER A 38 5.00 -12.00 -4.60
C SER A 38 3.71 -12.60 -4.02
N ASN A 39 2.57 -12.04 -4.43
CA ASN A 39 1.24 -12.47 -3.99
C ASN A 39 0.31 -12.64 -5.21
N SER A 40 -0.93 -13.09 -5.03
CA SER A 40 -1.91 -13.12 -6.11
C SER A 40 -2.64 -11.78 -6.25
N ALA A 41 -2.97 -11.40 -7.49
CA ALA A 41 -3.77 -10.19 -7.75
C ALA A 41 -5.14 -10.25 -7.05
N THR A 42 -5.76 -11.43 -7.01
CA THR A 42 -7.02 -11.68 -6.29
C THR A 42 -6.91 -11.39 -4.80
N MET A 43 -5.77 -11.69 -4.19
CA MET A 43 -5.51 -11.38 -2.80
C MET A 43 -5.29 -9.87 -2.61
N ILE A 44 -4.61 -9.21 -3.55
CA ILE A 44 -4.45 -7.76 -3.51
C ILE A 44 -5.81 -7.06 -3.59
N ASP A 45 -6.68 -7.45 -4.51
CA ASP A 45 -8.02 -6.90 -4.65
C ASP A 45 -8.85 -7.13 -3.39
N ARG A 46 -8.85 -8.36 -2.85
CA ARG A 46 -9.68 -8.69 -1.69
C ARG A 46 -9.31 -7.90 -0.43
N VAL A 47 -8.02 -7.63 -0.18
CA VAL A 47 -7.57 -6.99 1.08
C VAL A 47 -7.33 -5.50 0.95
N TYR A 48 -7.02 -5.01 -0.24
CA TYR A 48 -6.67 -3.60 -0.47
C TYR A 48 -7.60 -2.89 -1.46
N ALA A 49 -8.77 -3.48 -1.78
CA ALA A 49 -9.81 -2.76 -2.50
C ALA A 49 -10.33 -1.59 -1.65
N LYS A 50 -9.84 -0.39 -1.94
CA LYS A 50 -10.50 0.87 -1.60
C LYS A 50 -11.13 1.49 -2.83
N ALA A 51 -12.27 2.14 -2.62
CA ALA A 51 -12.78 3.11 -3.57
C ALA A 51 -11.74 4.22 -3.72
N ILE A 52 -11.33 4.50 -4.96
CA ILE A 52 -10.46 5.65 -5.24
C ILE A 52 -11.36 6.88 -5.14
N GLU A 53 -11.48 7.44 -3.94
CA GLU A 53 -12.07 8.76 -3.77
C GLU A 53 -11.08 9.77 -4.37
N LYS A 54 -11.35 10.21 -5.60
CA LYS A 54 -10.67 11.36 -6.16
C LYS A 54 -11.20 12.59 -5.45
N ILE A 55 -10.41 13.11 -4.51
CA ILE A 55 -10.66 14.41 -3.91
C ILE A 55 -10.30 15.45 -4.96
N GLU A 56 -11.30 16.01 -5.62
CA GLU A 56 -11.13 17.16 -6.51
C GLU A 56 -11.05 18.41 -5.63
N VAL A 57 -9.91 19.12 -5.69
CA VAL A 57 -9.76 20.41 -5.02
C VAL A 57 -10.59 21.43 -5.83
N PRO A 58 -11.56 22.14 -5.23
CA PRO A 58 -12.33 23.15 -5.94
C PRO A 58 -11.43 24.26 -6.48
N GLU A 59 -11.68 24.70 -7.71
CA GLU A 59 -11.05 25.92 -8.24
C GLU A 59 -11.58 27.15 -7.48
N LEU A 60 -10.67 28.10 -7.19
CA LEU A 60 -10.95 29.35 -6.48
C LEU A 60 -11.81 30.32 -7.29
#